data_AF-A0A7C2ZS66-F1
#
_entry.id   AF-A0A7C2ZS66-F1
#
_cell.length_a   1.000
_cell.length_b   1.000
_cell.length_c   1.000
_cell.angle_alpha   90.00
_cell.angle_beta   90.00
_cell.angle_gamma   90.00
#
_symmetry.space_group_name_H-M   'P 1'
#
loop_
_entity.id
_entity.type
_entity.pdbx_description
1 polymer ?
#
loop_
_entity_poly.entity_id
_entity_poly.type
_entity_poly.pdbx_seq_one_letter_code
_entity_poly.pdbx_strand_id
1 'polypeptide(L)' 'MTGWILHNKYKSQIYHFPRGFKLCGIVRIHTGKGIDNSTDLFMQLRYPLWRDDDVAVLRDKSLQIVSWFGKNESK' A
#
# COMPACT_ATOMS: atom_id res chain seq x y z
N MET A 1 0.32 -6.72 -10.51
CA MET A 1 0.96 -5.78 -9.57
C MET A 1 2.37 -6.18 -9.17
N THR A 2 2.99 -7.21 -9.77
CA THR A 2 4.42 -7.51 -9.52
C THR A 2 5.30 -6.27 -9.70
N GLY A 3 6.13 -5.97 -8.69
CA GLY A 3 7.04 -4.82 -8.69
C GLY A 3 6.41 -3.50 -8.25
N TRP A 4 5.08 -3.44 -8.09
CA TRP A 4 4.41 -2.26 -7.55
C TRP A 4 4.63 -2.17 -6.05
N ILE A 5 4.57 -0.95 -5.52
CA ILE A 5 4.69 -0.70 -4.08
C ILE A 5 3.66 0.31 -3.59
N LEU A 6 3.16 0.10 -2.37
CA LEU A 6 2.38 1.07 -1.61
C LEU A 6 3.22 1.48 -0.40
N HIS A 7 3.36 2.78 -0.16
CA HIS A 7 4.09 3.26 1.01
C HIS A 7 3.45 4.50 1.61
N ASN A 8 3.75 4.75 2.87
CA ASN A 8 3.46 6.03 3.49
C ASN A 8 4.49 7.06 3.03
N LYS A 9 4.07 8.27 2.68
CA LYS A 9 4.96 9.34 2.17
C LYS A 9 6.05 9.74 3.17
N TYR A 10 5.74 9.74 4.46
CA TYR A 10 6.58 10.28 5.53
C TYR A 10 7.23 9.20 6.41
N LYS A 11 6.92 7.92 6.18
CA LYS A 11 7.47 6.79 6.93
C LYS A 11 8.24 5.87 5.98
N SER A 12 9.25 5.19 6.50
CA SER A 12 10.11 4.28 5.71
C SER A 12 9.46 2.95 5.33
N GLN A 13 8.27 2.64 5.87
CA GLN A 13 7.62 1.35 5.63
C GLN A 13 7.05 1.27 4.20
N ILE A 14 7.49 0.25 3.47
CA ILE A 14 7.04 -0.05 2.10
C ILE A 14 6.33 -1.40 2.08
N TYR A 15 5.15 -1.45 1.48
CA TYR A 15 4.46 -2.68 1.12
C TYR A 15 4.77 -3.04 -0.33
N HIS A 16 5.32 -4.25 -0.53
CA HIS A 16 5.56 -4.81 -1.85
C HIS A 16 4.41 -5.75 -2.21
N PHE A 17 3.79 -5.52 -3.36
CA PHE A 17 2.76 -6.45 -3.84
C PHE A 17 3.38 -7.82 -4.16
N PRO A 18 2.71 -8.94 -3.79
CA PRO A 18 3.24 -10.27 -4.04
C PRO A 18 3.53 -10.51 -5.53
N ARG A 19 4.60 -11.26 -5.81
CA ARG A 19 4.94 -11.66 -7.18
C ARG A 19 3.79 -12.47 -7.78
N GLY A 20 3.32 -12.06 -8.95
CA GLY A 20 2.23 -12.72 -9.66
C GLY A 20 0.83 -12.23 -9.26
N PHE A 21 0.70 -11.38 -8.24
CA PHE A 21 -0.60 -10.82 -7.85
C PHE A 21 -1.24 -10.04 -9.00
N LYS A 22 -2.51 -10.34 -9.28
CA LYS A 22 -3.33 -9.67 -10.30
C LYS A 22 -4.47 -8.94 -9.62
N LEU A 23 -4.66 -7.67 -9.97
CA LEU A 23 -5.77 -6.87 -9.48
C LEU A 23 -6.99 -7.14 -10.36
N CYS A 24 -8.06 -7.70 -9.78
CA CYS A 24 -9.30 -8.02 -10.48
C CYS A 24 -10.50 -7.20 -9.98
N GLY A 25 -10.26 -6.14 -9.21
CA GLY A 25 -11.30 -5.35 -8.55
C GLY A 25 -10.71 -4.52 -7.41
N ILE A 26 -11.44 -4.44 -6.29
CA ILE A 26 -10.98 -3.75 -5.08
C ILE A 26 -10.20 -4.73 -4.20
N VAL A 27 -9.04 -4.30 -3.72
CA VAL A 27 -8.18 -5.04 -2.79
C VAL A 27 -7.92 -4.21 -1.55
N ARG A 28 -7.99 -4.84 -0.39
CA ARG A 28 -7.66 -4.24 0.91
C ARG A 28 -6.29 -4.72 1.35
N ILE A 29 -5.47 -3.80 1.81
CA ILE A 29 -4.17 -4.11 2.41
C ILE A 29 -4.28 -3.80 3.89
N HIS A 30 -4.22 -4.85 4.71
CA HIS A 30 -4.32 -4.81 6.15
C HIS A 30 -2.93 -4.70 6.75
N THR A 31 -2.76 -3.82 7.73
CA THR A 31 -1.50 -3.72 8.47
C THR A 31 -1.20 -4.97 9.28
N GLY A 32 -2.25 -5.66 9.75
CA GLY A 32 -2.15 -6.82 10.62
C GLY A 32 -1.59 -8.08 9.96
N LYS A 33 -1.70 -9.18 10.70
CA LYS A 33 -1.33 -10.53 10.24
C LYS A 33 -2.54 -11.25 9.65
N GLY A 34 -2.28 -12.05 8.62
CA GLY A 34 -3.29 -12.85 7.93
C GLY A 34 -2.68 -13.60 6.75
N ILE A 35 -3.53 -14.27 5.97
CA ILE A 35 -3.13 -15.00 4.77
C ILE A 35 -3.63 -14.22 3.56
N ASP A 36 -2.72 -13.87 2.66
CA ASP A 36 -3.04 -13.16 1.44
C ASP A 36 -4.00 -13.97 0.55
N ASN A 37 -4.98 -13.28 -0.03
CA ASN A 37 -5.90 -13.82 -1.03
C ASN A 37 -6.19 -12.77 -2.12
N SER A 38 -7.18 -13.03 -2.97
CA SER A 38 -7.50 -12.16 -4.12
C SER A 38 -8.01 -10.76 -3.74
N THR A 39 -8.56 -10.58 -2.54
CA THR A 39 -9.19 -9.32 -2.10
C THR A 39 -8.55 -8.72 -0.85
N ASP A 40 -7.82 -9.52 -0.08
CA ASP A 40 -7.25 -9.12 1.20
C ASP A 40 -5.79 -9.53 1.28
N LEU A 41 -4.93 -8.55 1.50
CA LEU A 41 -3.49 -8.71 1.64
C LEU A 41 -3.03 -8.20 3.00
N PHE A 42 -1.95 -8.76 3.53
CA PHE A 42 -1.52 -8.52 4.92
C PHE A 42 -0.04 -8.12 4.99
N MET A 43 0.25 -6.99 5.64
CA MET A 43 1.61 -6.47 5.81
C MET A 43 2.41 -7.22 6.90
N GLN A 44 1.75 -8.09 7.67
CA GLN A 44 2.33 -8.88 8.76
C GLN A 44 2.90 -8.03 9.91
N LEU A 45 2.43 -6.79 10.06
CA LEU A 45 2.85 -5.90 11.13
C LEU A 45 2.03 -6.15 12.40
N ARG A 46 2.66 -5.95 13.55
CA ARG A 46 2.00 -6.03 14.86
C ARG A 46 1.25 -4.73 15.20
N TYR A 47 1.76 -3.59 14.73
CA TYR A 47 1.27 -2.27 15.11
C TYR A 47 0.63 -1.56 13.91
N PRO A 48 -0.40 -0.73 14.13
CA PRO A 48 -0.98 0.11 13.08
C PRO A 48 0.08 1.02 12.45
N LEU A 49 0.13 1.03 11.12
CA LEU A 49 0.99 1.90 10.31
C LEU A 49 0.33 3.24 10.01
N TRP A 50 -0.95 3.19 9.65
CA TRP A 50 -1.72 4.31 9.11
C TRP A 50 -2.42 5.10 10.21
N ARG A 51 -2.47 6.43 10.04
CA ARG A 51 -3.23 7.42 10.79
C ARG A 51 -4.03 8.29 9.82
N ASP A 52 -5.00 9.03 10.34
CA ASP A 52 -5.91 9.85 9.51
C ASP A 52 -5.21 10.97 8.73
N ASP A 53 -4.04 11.41 9.18
CA ASP A 53 -3.21 12.45 8.58
C ASP A 53 -2.11 11.91 7.65
N ASP A 54 -1.99 10.59 7.50
CA ASP A 54 -1.00 9.98 6.64
C ASP A 54 -1.34 10.15 5.14
N VAL A 55 -0.30 10.17 4.31
CA VAL A 55 -0.44 10.14 2.84
C VAL A 55 0.06 8.79 2.32
N ALA A 56 -0.82 8.05 1.69
CA ALA A 56 -0.52 6.82 0.98
C ALA A 56 -0.07 7.15 -0.46
N VAL A 57 1.03 6.53 -0.90
CA VAL A 57 1.61 6.72 -2.23
C VAL A 57 1.74 5.36 -2.91
N LEU A 58 1.14 5.25 -4.10
CA LEU A 58 1.23 4.07 -4.94
C LEU A 58 2.23 4.32 -6.08
N ARG A 59 3.20 3.41 -6.23
CA ARG A 59 4.16 3.45 -7.33
C ARG A 59 4.10 2.17 -8.15
N ASP A 60 4.33 2.33 -9.44
CA ASP A 60 4.44 1.20 -10.37
C ASP A 60 5.79 0.48 -10.27
N LYS A 61 5.98 -0.52 -11.12
CA LYS A 61 7.23 -1.31 -11.21
C LYS A 61 8.48 -0.51 -11.59
N SER A 62 8.30 0.68 -12.17
CA SER A 62 9.38 1.60 -12.57
C SER A 62 9.59 2.68 -11.50
N LEU A 63 8.98 2.52 -10.32
CA LEU A 63 8.99 3.44 -9.19
C LEU A 63 8.34 4.80 -9.49
N GLN A 64 7.58 4.93 -10.57
CA GLN A 64 6.83 6.15 -10.89
C GLN A 64 5.59 6.24 -10.02
N ILE A 65 5.27 7.44 -9.54
CA ILE A 65 4.05 7.68 -8.76
C ILE A 65 2.86 7.55 -9.70
N VAL A 66 1.95 6.64 -9.37
CA VAL A 66 0.68 6.44 -10.08
C VAL A 66 -0.45 7.18 -9.38
N SER A 67 -0.43 7.19 -8.04
CA SER A 67 -1.47 7.83 -7.24
C SER A 67 -0.99 8.18 -5.84
N TRP A 68 -1.69 9.13 -5.24
CA TRP A 68 -1.55 9.58 -3.86
C TRP A 68 -2.94 9.77 -3.26
N PHE A 69 -3.08 9.40 -1.98
CA PHE A 69 -4.32 9.55 -1.22
C PHE A 69 -4.00 9.96 0.21
N GLY A 70 -4.74 10.93 0.75
CA GLY A 70 -4.47 11.54 2.05
C GLY A 70 -4.53 13.06 1.97
N LYS A 71 -4.39 13.73 3.11
CA LYS A 71 -4.58 15.19 3.17
C LYS A 71 -3.48 15.91 2.37
N ASN A 72 -3.87 16.46 1.23
CA ASN A 72 -3.11 17.53 0.60
C ASN A 72 -3.32 18.78 1.44
N GLU A 73 -2.28 19.24 2.15
CA GLU A 73 -2.23 20.67 2.46
C GLU A 73 -2.14 21.41 1.13
N SER A 74 -3.27 22.00 0.75
CA SER A 74 -3.32 22.96 -0.34
C SER A 74 -2.64 24.23 0.16
N LYS A 75 -1.51 24.59 -0.43
CA LYS A 75 -1.09 26.00 -0.58
C LYS A 75 -0.37 26.16 -1.90
#